data_AF-A0A0N0D1W5-F1
#
_entry.id   AF-A0A0N0D1W5-F1
#
_cell.length_a   1.000
_cell.length_b   1.000
_cell.length_c   1.000
_cell.angle_alpha   90.00
_cell.angle_beta   90.00
_cell.angle_gamma   90.00
#
_symmetry.space_group_name_H-M   'P 1'
#
loop_
_entity.id
_entity.type
_entity.pdbx_description
1 polymer ?
#
loop_
_entity_poly.entity_id
_entity_poly.type
_entity_poly.pdbx_seq_one_letter_code
_entity_poly.pdbx_strand_id
1 'polypeptide(L)'
;MAEGILNKIEEKPRYDLFINTGFYILEPEVFKLVEKNKYINMDVFFNQVKKTYGKRIGVYPHWGKWFDIGQWDEYRRSLQFIEDNKVNMSSKK
;
A
#
# COMPACT_ATOMS: atom_id res chain seq x y z
N MET A 1 22.75 26.00 -24.09
CA MET A 1 22.03 26.72 -23.03
C MET A 1 20.56 26.37 -23.22
N ALA A 2 19.95 25.64 -22.30
CA ALA A 2 18.52 25.39 -22.38
C ALA A 2 17.81 26.65 -21.88
N GLU A 3 17.19 27.37 -22.82
CA GLU A 3 16.35 28.54 -22.55
C GLU A 3 15.28 28.13 -21.54
N GLY A 4 15.01 28.98 -20.54
CA GLY A 4 14.07 28.71 -19.45
C GLY A 4 12.62 28.55 -19.93
N ILE A 5 12.33 27.44 -20.62
CA ILE A 5 11.05 27.15 -21.24
C ILE A 5 10.21 26.34 -20.25
N LEU A 6 9.13 26.98 -19.82
CA LEU A 6 8.08 26.38 -19.01
C LEU A 6 7.24 25.43 -19.88
N ASN A 7 7.28 24.13 -19.60
CA ASN A 7 6.61 23.11 -20.41
C ASN A 7 5.12 22.92 -20.06
N LYS A 8 4.77 22.94 -18.77
CA LYS A 8 3.38 22.84 -18.30
C LYS A 8 3.26 23.41 -16.88
N ILE A 9 2.22 24.21 -16.63
CA ILE A 9 1.75 24.56 -15.28
C ILE A 9 0.38 23.94 -15.12
N GLU A 10 0.17 23.30 -13.97
CA GLU A 10 -1.14 22.81 -13.55
C GLU A 10 -1.43 23.43 -12.19
N GLU A 11 -2.44 24.29 -12.12
CA GLU A 11 -2.74 25.04 -10.91
C GLU A 11 -3.65 24.21 -9.99
N LYS A 12 -3.17 23.92 -8.77
CA LYS A 12 -3.76 22.98 -7.80
C LYS A 12 -3.99 21.56 -8.36
N PRO A 13 -2.91 20.85 -8.76
CA PRO A 13 -3.05 19.50 -9.28
C PRO A 13 -3.61 18.56 -8.22
N ARG A 14 -4.52 17.67 -8.62
CA ARG A 14 -4.96 16.53 -7.80
C ARG A 14 -4.15 15.31 -8.19
N TYR A 15 -3.51 14.70 -7.20
CA TYR A 15 -2.75 13.46 -7.39
C TYR A 15 -3.51 12.31 -6.74
N ASP A 16 -4.00 11.39 -7.56
CA ASP A 16 -4.48 10.09 -7.10
C ASP A 16 -3.27 9.15 -7.00
N LEU A 17 -2.70 9.04 -5.80
CA LEU A 17 -1.54 8.20 -5.52
C LEU A 17 -2.00 6.83 -5.01
N PHE A 18 -1.63 5.76 -5.73
CA PHE A 18 -1.80 4.39 -5.25
C PHE A 18 -0.62 4.00 -4.38
N ILE A 19 -0.87 3.89 -3.07
CA ILE A 19 0.11 3.45 -2.08
C ILE A 19 -0.19 1.99 -1.72
N ASN A 20 0.86 1.21 -1.51
CA ASN A 20 0.73 -0.18 -1.12
C ASN A 20 0.17 -0.28 0.32
N THR A 21 -0.91 -1.05 0.49
CA THR A 21 -1.61 -1.24 1.77
C THR A 21 -0.95 -2.26 2.70
N GLY A 22 0.08 -2.98 2.22
CA GLY A 22 0.72 -4.07 2.94
C GLY A 22 -0.05 -5.39 2.91
N PHE A 23 -1.12 -5.49 2.11
CA PHE A 23 -1.92 -6.71 1.94
C PHE A 23 -1.60 -7.42 0.62
N TYR A 24 -1.32 -8.72 0.69
CA TYR A 24 -0.93 -9.51 -0.47
C TYR A 24 -1.61 -10.87 -0.47
N ILE A 25 -1.98 -11.34 -1.65
CA ILE A 25 -2.39 -12.72 -1.89
C ILE A 25 -1.30 -13.35 -2.75
N LEU A 26 -0.64 -14.38 -2.23
CA LEU A 26 0.55 -14.99 -2.83
C LEU A 26 0.33 -16.49 -3.01
N GLU A 27 0.66 -17.00 -4.19
CA GLU A 27 0.70 -18.43 -4.45
C GLU A 27 1.85 -19.09 -3.66
N PRO A 28 1.65 -20.25 -3.01
CA PRO A 28 2.70 -20.88 -2.20
C PRO A 28 4.00 -21.15 -2.95
N GLU A 29 3.94 -21.34 -4.26
CA GLU A 29 5.11 -21.59 -5.10
C GLU A 29 6.11 -20.43 -5.13
N VAL A 30 5.66 -19.18 -4.95
CA VAL A 30 6.54 -18.01 -5.04
C VAL A 30 7.54 -17.93 -3.88
N PHE A 31 7.24 -18.59 -2.75
CA PHE A 31 8.15 -18.65 -1.60
C PHE A 31 9.41 -19.49 -1.88
N LYS A 32 9.44 -20.28 -2.96
CA LYS A 32 10.66 -20.98 -3.40
C LYS A 32 11.77 -20.01 -3.82
N LEU A 33 11.43 -18.73 -4.09
CA LEU A 33 12.39 -17.68 -4.41
C LEU A 33 13.03 -17.04 -3.16
N VAL A 34 12.47 -17.28 -1.97
CA VAL A 34 12.98 -16.69 -0.73
C VAL A 34 14.11 -17.56 -0.18
N GLU A 35 15.31 -17.01 -0.16
CA GLU A 35 16.47 -17.66 0.45
C GLU A 35 16.26 -17.81 1.97
N LYS A 36 16.58 -18.99 2.50
CA LYS A 36 16.49 -19.24 3.95
C LYS A 36 17.44 -18.31 4.71
N ASN A 37 16.96 -17.76 5.82
CA ASN A 37 17.71 -16.89 6.74
C ASN A 37 18.27 -15.61 6.09
N LYS A 38 17.70 -15.17 4.97
CA LYS A 38 18.09 -13.93 4.31
C LYS A 38 16.93 -12.96 4.28
N TYR A 39 17.22 -11.73 4.66
CA TYR A 39 16.27 -10.64 4.56
C TYR A 39 16.04 -10.28 3.09
N ILE A 40 14.77 -10.02 2.73
CA ILE A 40 14.38 -9.52 1.43
C ILE A 40 13.24 -8.51 1.60
N ASN A 41 13.35 -7.38 0.90
CA ASN A 41 12.27 -6.41 0.83
C ASN A 41 11.19 -6.85 -0.16
N MET A 42 9.94 -6.44 0.07
CA MET A 42 8.81 -6.83 -0.77
C MET A 42 8.93 -6.36 -2.23
N ASP A 43 9.49 -5.17 -2.47
CA ASP A 43 9.76 -4.65 -3.82
C ASP A 43 10.75 -5.55 -4.58
N VAL A 44 11.83 -5.95 -3.92
CA VAL A 44 12.83 -6.88 -4.48
C VAL A 44 12.20 -8.26 -4.74
N PHE A 45 11.42 -8.77 -3.78
CA PHE A 45 10.72 -10.04 -3.92
C PHE A 45 9.78 -10.05 -5.13
N PHE A 46 8.94 -9.02 -5.28
CA PHE A 46 8.03 -8.93 -6.43
C PHE A 46 8.77 -8.81 -7.76
N ASN A 47 9.88 -8.09 -7.81
CA ASN A 47 10.71 -8.05 -9.02
C ASN A 47 11.27 -9.43 -9.39
N GLN A 48 11.71 -10.22 -8.40
CA GLN A 48 12.16 -11.59 -8.62
C GLN A 48 11.02 -12.49 -9.11
N VAL A 49 9.83 -12.40 -8.50
CA VAL A 49 8.64 -13.16 -8.92
C VAL A 49 8.29 -12.85 -10.38
N LYS A 50 8.22 -11.57 -10.76
CA LYS A 50 7.93 -11.15 -12.14
C LYS A 50 8.95 -11.71 -13.13
N LYS A 51 10.24 -11.65 -12.77
CA LYS A 51 11.34 -12.12 -13.62
C LYS A 51 11.29 -13.64 -13.81
N THR A 52 11.05 -14.40 -12.74
CA THR A 52 11.11 -15.86 -12.77
C THR A 52 9.88 -16.48 -13.45
N TYR A 53 8.68 -16.01 -13.13
CA TYR A 53 7.45 -16.67 -13.58
C TYR A 53 6.84 -16.06 -14.83
N GLY A 54 7.41 -14.96 -15.35
CA GLY A 54 6.95 -14.31 -16.59
C GLY A 54 5.50 -13.78 -16.52
N LYS A 55 4.91 -13.66 -15.33
CA LYS A 55 3.50 -13.34 -15.10
C LYS A 55 3.29 -11.95 -14.50
N ARG A 56 2.12 -11.38 -14.81
CA ARG A 56 1.60 -10.09 -14.33
C ARG A 56 1.22 -10.21 -12.85
N ILE A 57 1.89 -9.45 -11.98
CA ILE A 57 1.39 -9.19 -10.62
C ILE A 57 0.17 -8.28 -10.76
N GLY A 58 -0.99 -8.77 -10.33
CA GLY A 58 -2.21 -7.97 -10.27
C GLY A 58 -2.15 -6.96 -9.13
N VAL A 59 -2.73 -5.78 -9.35
CA VAL A 59 -2.93 -4.76 -8.32
C VAL A 59 -4.43 -4.54 -8.20
N TYR A 60 -4.94 -4.55 -6.97
CA TYR A 60 -6.35 -4.31 -6.69
C TYR A 60 -6.49 -3.05 -5.80
N PRO A 61 -7.23 -2.01 -6.25
CA PRO A 61 -7.41 -0.81 -5.48
C PRO A 61 -8.37 -1.06 -4.31
N HIS A 62 -7.96 -0.67 -3.10
CA HIS A 62 -8.83 -0.62 -1.94
C HIS A 62 -9.39 0.79 -1.77
N TRP A 63 -10.72 0.91 -1.78
CA TRP A 63 -11.43 2.19 -1.61
C TRP A 63 -11.97 2.41 -0.20
N GLY A 64 -11.83 1.40 0.67
CA GLY A 64 -12.25 1.51 2.06
C GLY A 64 -11.27 2.32 2.90
N LYS A 65 -11.65 2.60 4.14
CA LYS A 65 -10.73 3.19 5.11
C LYS A 65 -9.58 2.21 5.40
N TRP A 66 -8.37 2.74 5.50
CA TRP A 66 -7.15 2.00 5.85
C TRP A 66 -6.42 2.80 6.93
N PHE A 67 -5.78 2.10 7.86
CA PHE A 67 -5.11 2.68 9.02
C PHE A 67 -3.67 2.21 9.06
N ASP A 68 -2.72 3.13 8.95
CA ASP A 68 -1.31 2.83 9.12
C ASP A 68 -0.94 2.87 10.61
N ILE A 69 -1.04 1.73 11.28
CA ILE A 69 -0.76 1.65 12.72
C ILE A 69 0.75 1.55 13.05
N GLY A 70 1.64 1.70 12.07
CA GLY A 70 3.09 1.63 12.28
C GLY A 70 3.69 2.85 12.97
N GLN A 71 2.94 3.96 13.04
CA GLN A 71 3.36 5.22 13.68
C GLN A 71 2.47 5.54 14.89
N TRP A 72 3.07 6.00 15.99
CA TRP A 72 2.34 6.25 17.25
C TRP A 72 1.17 7.22 17.11
N ASP A 73 1.29 8.23 16.26
CA ASP A 73 0.24 9.24 16.06
C ASP A 73 -0.93 8.71 15.24
N GLU A 74 -0.66 7.88 14.23
CA GLU A 74 -1.71 7.21 13.46
C GLU A 74 -2.37 6.11 14.27
N TYR A 75 -1.60 5.35 15.06
CA TYR A 75 -2.14 4.35 15.98
C TYR A 75 -3.15 4.96 16.97
N ARG A 76 -2.78 6.06 17.65
CA ARG A 76 -3.67 6.77 18.59
C ARG A 76 -4.96 7.27 17.91
N ARG A 77 -4.84 7.85 16.72
CA ARG A 77 -6.01 8.28 15.92
C ARG A 77 -6.91 7.11 15.50
N SER A 78 -6.30 5.98 15.15
CA SER A 78 -7.02 4.76 14.77
C SER A 78 -7.84 4.21 15.95
N LEU A 79 -7.27 4.20 17.16
CA LEU A 79 -7.98 3.79 18.37
C LEU A 79 -9.17 4.69 18.68
N GLN A 80 -8.97 6.02 18.66
CA GLN A 80 -10.06 6.97 18.89
C GLN A 80 -11.20 6.76 17.89
N PHE A 81 -10.86 6.62 16.61
CA PHE A 81 -11.85 6.36 15.57
C PHE A 81 -12.65 5.08 15.85
N ILE A 82 -11.98 4.00 16.26
CA ILE A 82 -12.65 2.74 16.58
C ILE A 82 -13.57 2.90 17.80
N GLU A 83 -13.13 3.61 18.84
CA GLU A 83 -13.91 3.87 20.05
C GLU A 83 -15.19 4.67 19.76
N ASP A 84 -15.06 5.78 19.02
CA ASP A 84 -16.18 6.63 18.62
C ASP A 84 -17.23 5.86 17.80
N ASN A 85 -16.77 4.91 16.98
CA ASN A 85 -17.65 4.13 16.09
C ASN A 85 -18.21 2.85 16.73
N LYS A 86 -17.67 2.39 17.87
CA LYS A 86 -18.28 1.30 18.67
C LYS A 86 -19.63 1.73 19.27
N VAL A 87 -19.76 3.00 19.65
CA VAL A 87 -21.00 3.57 20.22
C VAL A 87 -22.17 3.50 19.22
N ASN A 88 -21.88 3.65 17.92
CA ASN A 88 -22.88 3.63 16.85
C ASN A 88 -23.35 2.22 16.45
N MET A 89 -22.59 1.17 16.77
CA MET A 89 -22.98 -0.22 16.47
C MET A 89 -23.81 -0.88 17.58
N SER A 90 -23.76 -0.35 18.81
CA SER A 90 -24.57 -0.83 19.95
C SER A 90 -26.03 -0.34 19.91
N SER A 91 -26.32 0.75 19.20
CA SER A 91 -27.68 1.31 19.07
C SER A 91 -28.50 0.74 17.89
N LYS A 92 -28.02 -0.34 17.26
CA LYS A 92 -28.71 -1.07 16.16
C LYS A 92 -29.14 -2.49 16.58
N LYS A 93 -29.56 -2.66 17.83
CA LYS A 93 -30.36 -3.82 18.26
C LYS A 93 -31.82 -3.44 18.41
#